data_AF-A0A0A8WYI4-F1
#
_entry.id   AF-A0A0A8WYI4-F1
#
_cell.length_a   1.000
_cell.length_b   1.000
_cell.length_c   1.000
_cell.angle_alpha   90.00
_cell.angle_beta   90.00
_cell.angle_gamma   90.00
#
_symmetry.space_group_name_H-M   'P 1'
#
loop_
_entity.id
_entity.type
_entity.pdbx_description
1 polymer ?
#
loop_
_entity_poly.entity_id
_entity_poly.type
_entity_poly.pdbx_seq_one_letter_code
_entity_poly.pdbx_strand_id
1 'polypeptide(L)'
;MIVTLGLVSIPVNNAFCRYLCPYGALLGVASLLSPLKVTRNKGACVSCGVCSQFCPSYLPVMAKERIHSPECIGCWRCISNCRASGALEMKLPGGRIAIAGILFAALVIGIFWGGSAIGKATGHWQNRLTAADYARLLQK
;
A
#
# COMPACT_ATOMS: atom_id res chain seq x y z
N MET A 1 15.33 -22.86 17.58
CA MET A 1 15.10 -22.31 16.22
C MET A 1 14.12 -21.14 16.20
N ILE A 2 13.01 -21.17 16.95
CA ILE A 2 12.06 -20.03 17.05
C ILE A 2 12.63 -18.86 17.88
N VAL A 3 13.42 -19.14 18.91
CA VAL A 3 14.02 -18.11 19.80
C VAL A 3 15.13 -17.31 19.11
N THR A 4 15.93 -17.94 18.25
CA THR A 4 16.97 -17.27 17.43
C THR A 4 16.35 -16.32 16.40
N LEU A 5 15.19 -16.69 15.85
CA LEU A 5 14.35 -15.89 14.97
C LEU A 5 13.75 -14.67 15.71
N GLY A 6 13.31 -14.86 16.94
CA GLY A 6 12.79 -13.79 17.81
C GLY A 6 13.85 -12.77 18.20
N LEU A 7 15.04 -13.21 18.63
CA LEU A 7 16.12 -12.29 19.05
C LEU A 7 16.71 -11.46 17.90
N VAL A 8 16.77 -12.00 16.69
CA VAL A 8 17.25 -11.27 15.49
C VAL A 8 16.20 -10.29 14.95
N SER A 9 14.92 -10.43 15.33
CA SER A 9 13.82 -9.54 14.89
C SER A 9 13.75 -8.21 15.66
N ILE A 10 14.49 -8.09 16.77
CA ILE A 10 14.43 -6.95 17.69
C ILE A 10 15.28 -5.73 17.26
N PRO A 11 16.44 -5.86 16.59
CA PRO A 11 17.29 -4.68 16.31
C PRO A 11 16.91 -3.90 15.05
N VAL A 12 16.13 -4.48 14.11
CA VAL A 12 15.86 -3.86 12.80
C VAL A 12 14.36 -3.92 12.50
N ASN A 13 13.68 -2.78 12.71
CA ASN A 13 12.28 -2.60 12.33
C ASN A 13 12.02 -3.15 10.92
N ASN A 14 11.19 -4.18 10.81
CA ASN A 14 10.68 -4.78 9.58
C ASN A 14 11.67 -5.55 8.68
N ALA A 15 12.93 -5.81 9.04
CA ALA A 15 13.82 -6.61 8.17
C ALA A 15 13.33 -8.07 8.03
N PHE A 16 12.83 -8.65 9.12
CA PHE A 16 12.41 -10.04 9.16
C PHE A 16 11.14 -10.31 8.33
N CYS A 17 10.14 -9.43 8.43
CA CYS A 17 8.93 -9.47 7.60
C CYS A 17 9.19 -9.11 6.12
N ARG A 18 10.31 -8.47 5.80
CA ARG A 18 10.61 -7.97 4.46
C ARG A 18 11.48 -8.92 3.63
N TYR A 19 12.41 -9.63 4.27
CA TYR A 19 13.31 -10.57 3.59
C TYR A 19 12.96 -12.05 3.80
N LEU A 20 12.32 -12.43 4.90
CA LEU A 20 12.00 -13.85 5.18
C LEU A 20 10.55 -14.24 4.88
N CYS A 21 9.62 -13.28 4.78
CA CYS A 21 8.23 -13.58 4.46
C CYS A 21 8.00 -13.53 2.94
N PRO A 22 7.35 -14.54 2.31
CA PRO A 22 6.98 -14.49 0.89
C PRO A 22 6.13 -13.25 0.54
N TYR A 23 5.38 -12.75 1.51
CA TYR A 23 4.60 -11.51 1.39
C TYR A 23 5.48 -10.24 1.39
N GLY A 24 6.61 -10.27 2.09
CA GLY A 24 7.59 -9.17 2.12
C GLY A 24 8.27 -8.96 0.77
N ALA A 25 8.59 -10.06 0.07
CA ALA A 25 9.11 -10.01 -1.29
C ALA A 25 8.10 -9.42 -2.28
N LEU A 26 6.82 -9.83 -2.18
CA LEU A 26 5.73 -9.26 -2.96
C LEU A 26 5.54 -7.76 -2.68
N LEU A 27 5.62 -7.34 -1.42
CA LEU A 27 5.53 -5.93 -1.04
C LEU A 27 6.75 -5.12 -1.51
N GLY A 28 7.95 -5.69 -1.48
CA GLY A 28 9.16 -5.05 -2.03
C GLY A 28 9.06 -4.84 -3.55
N VAL A 29 8.56 -5.84 -4.29
CA VAL A 29 8.30 -5.74 -5.73
C VAL A 29 7.16 -4.74 -6.00
N ALA A 30 6.06 -4.82 -5.24
CA ALA A 30 4.95 -3.87 -5.36
C ALA A 30 5.39 -2.44 -5.05
N SER A 31 6.32 -2.24 -4.12
CA SER A 31 6.85 -0.90 -3.80
C SER A 31 7.87 -0.40 -4.81
N LEU A 32 8.64 -1.30 -5.43
CA LEU A 32 9.52 -0.97 -6.56
C LEU A 32 8.68 -0.58 -7.79
N LEU A 33 7.63 -1.35 -8.07
CA LEU A 33 6.65 -1.14 -9.13
C LEU A 33 5.71 0.03 -8.83
N SER A 34 5.60 0.45 -7.56
CA SER A 34 4.70 1.53 -7.17
C SER A 34 5.13 2.84 -7.87
N PRO A 35 4.23 3.43 -8.68
CA PRO A 35 4.50 4.71 -9.33
C PRO A 35 4.46 5.86 -8.30
N LEU A 36 3.73 5.71 -7.19
CA LEU A 36 3.62 6.74 -6.16
C LEU A 36 4.92 6.84 -5.35
N LYS A 37 5.86 7.67 -5.81
CA LYS A 37 7.15 7.89 -5.16
C LYS A 37 7.22 9.27 -4.52
N VAL A 38 7.75 9.31 -3.31
CA VAL A 38 8.03 10.56 -2.59
C VAL A 38 9.11 11.32 -3.37
N THR A 39 8.79 12.55 -3.74
CA THR A 39 9.64 13.45 -4.52
C THR A 39 9.84 14.74 -3.72
N ARG A 40 11.09 15.17 -3.59
CA ARG A 40 11.50 16.38 -2.86
C ARG A 40 11.43 17.58 -3.81
N ASN A 41 10.78 18.65 -3.39
CA ASN A 41 10.87 19.94 -4.05
C ASN A 41 12.03 20.74 -3.45
N LYS A 42 13.09 20.97 -4.24
CA LYS A 42 14.28 21.71 -3.78
C LYS A 42 13.97 23.16 -3.39
N GLY A 43 12.97 23.80 -4.03
CA GLY A 43 12.63 25.20 -3.76
C GLY A 43 11.96 25.44 -2.40
N ALA A 44 11.21 24.45 -1.90
CA ALA A 44 10.55 24.55 -0.59
C ALA A 44 11.35 23.87 0.54
N CYS A 45 12.41 23.12 0.22
CA CYS A 45 13.12 22.33 1.22
C CYS A 45 14.26 23.11 1.89
N VAL A 46 14.18 23.26 3.21
CA VAL A 46 15.20 23.91 4.06
C VAL A 46 16.36 22.99 4.47
N SER A 47 16.50 21.81 3.84
CA SER A 47 17.58 20.84 4.09
C SER A 47 17.83 20.49 5.57
N CYS A 48 16.75 20.38 6.36
CA CYS A 48 16.81 20.12 7.80
C CYS A 48 17.12 18.67 8.22
N GLY A 49 17.01 17.70 7.30
CA GLY A 49 17.36 16.29 7.56
C GLY A 49 16.40 15.46 8.40
N VAL A 50 15.42 16.11 9.04
CA VAL A 50 14.36 15.48 9.85
C VAL A 50 13.64 14.34 9.10
N CYS A 51 13.44 14.49 7.78
CA CYS A 51 12.79 13.47 6.95
C CYS A 51 13.53 12.12 6.90
N SER A 52 14.86 12.11 7.06
CA SER A 52 15.66 10.87 7.06
C SER A 52 15.67 10.23 8.45
N GLN A 53 15.55 11.02 9.52
CA GLN A 53 15.47 10.53 10.91
C GLN A 53 14.14 9.83 11.21
N PHE A 54 13.02 10.35 10.69
CA PHE A 54 11.71 9.72 10.86
C PHE A 54 11.42 8.59 9.87
N CYS A 55 12.35 8.31 8.94
CA CYS A 55 12.20 7.20 8.02
C CYS A 55 12.45 5.88 8.77
N PRO A 56 11.45 4.98 8.89
CA PRO A 56 11.65 3.70 9.58
C PRO A 56 12.67 2.80 8.86
N SER A 57 12.89 3.05 7.57
CA SER A 57 13.85 2.34 6.73
C SER A 57 15.22 3.03 6.64
N TYR A 58 15.48 4.07 7.44
CA TYR A 58 16.74 4.85 7.46
C TYR A 58 17.25 5.27 6.07
N LEU A 59 16.32 5.55 5.15
CA LEU A 59 16.69 5.99 3.81
C LEU A 59 17.19 7.44 3.84
N PRO A 60 18.22 7.79 3.05
CA PRO A 60 18.67 9.16 2.89
C PRO A 60 17.67 9.93 2.00
N VAL A 61 16.52 10.29 2.58
CA VAL A 61 15.43 11.03 1.92
C VAL A 61 15.89 12.45 1.57
N MET A 62 16.82 13.03 2.34
CA MET A 62 17.32 14.38 2.08
C MET A 62 18.26 14.45 0.86
N ALA A 63 19.08 13.41 0.64
CA ALA A 63 20.10 13.40 -0.40
C ALA A 63 19.54 13.06 -1.79
N LYS A 64 18.35 12.44 -1.86
CA LYS A 64 17.73 12.01 -3.11
C LYS A 64 16.52 12.90 -3.45
N GLU A 65 16.45 13.37 -4.68
CA GLU A 65 15.32 14.15 -5.18
C GLU A 65 14.06 13.30 -5.38
N ARG A 66 14.23 12.02 -5.73
CA ARG A 66 13.15 11.03 -5.80
C ARG A 66 13.60 9.75 -5.11
N ILE A 67 12.76 9.21 -4.25
CA ILE A 67 13.06 7.98 -3.51
C ILE A 67 12.76 6.79 -4.42
N HIS A 68 13.83 6.21 -4.99
CA HIS A 68 13.77 4.98 -5.77
C HIS A 68 14.50 3.87 -5.00
N SER A 69 13.78 3.26 -4.07
CA SER A 69 14.32 2.17 -3.25
C SER A 69 13.22 1.14 -2.98
N PRO A 70 13.53 -0.17 -3.08
CA PRO A 70 12.59 -1.22 -2.65
C PRO A 70 12.26 -1.11 -1.16
N GLU A 71 13.08 -0.38 -0.39
CA GLU A 71 12.95 -0.21 1.06
C GLU A 71 11.97 0.86 1.51
N CYS A 72 11.56 1.74 0.59
CA CYS A 72 10.49 2.69 0.84
C CYS A 72 9.16 1.94 0.71
N ILE A 73 8.33 1.92 1.75
CA ILE A 73 6.96 1.35 1.72
C ILE A 73 5.88 2.41 1.51
N GLY A 74 6.26 3.67 1.26
CA GLY A 74 5.31 4.76 1.15
C GLY A 74 4.50 4.97 2.44
N CYS A 75 5.14 5.01 3.61
CA CYS A 75 4.46 5.20 4.90
C CYS A 75 4.10 6.66 5.25
N TRP A 76 4.39 7.62 4.37
CA TRP A 76 4.09 9.06 4.52
C TRP A 76 4.68 9.80 5.74
N ARG A 77 5.37 9.12 6.66
CA ARG A 77 5.98 9.73 7.86
C ARG A 77 6.95 10.87 7.55
N CYS A 78 7.69 10.77 6.44
CA CYS A 78 8.60 11.82 6.00
C CYS A 78 7.88 13.09 5.52
N ILE A 79 6.63 12.98 5.06
CA ILE A 79 5.79 14.11 4.64
C ILE A 79 5.12 14.74 5.87
N SER A 80 4.55 13.92 6.77
CA SER A 80 3.85 14.41 7.96
C SER A 80 4.76 15.18 8.92
N ASN A 81 6.01 14.75 9.07
CA ASN A 81 6.97 15.36 9.98
C ASN A 81 7.91 16.35 9.27
N CYS A 82 7.61 16.72 8.03
CA CYS A 82 8.44 17.70 7.34
C CYS A 82 8.23 19.10 7.93
N ARG A 83 9.33 19.73 8.36
CA ARG A 83 9.36 21.12 8.88
C ARG A 83 8.89 22.14 7.83
N ALA A 84 9.13 21.86 6.56
CA ALA A 84 8.72 22.71 5.44
C ALA A 84 7.48 22.11 4.76
N SER A 85 6.32 22.75 4.98
CA SER A 85 5.05 22.37 4.36
C SER A 85 5.17 22.39 2.84
N GLY A 86 4.93 21.25 2.19
CA GLY A 86 5.00 21.12 0.73
C GLY A 86 6.39 20.83 0.15
N ALA A 87 7.43 20.65 0.98
CA ALA A 87 8.77 20.29 0.49
C ALA A 87 8.88 18.83 0.03
N LEU A 88 8.01 17.94 0.52
CA LEU A 88 7.90 16.55 0.06
C LEU A 88 6.47 16.30 -0.42
N GLU A 89 6.35 15.84 -1.66
CA GLU A 89 5.08 15.45 -2.25
C GLU A 89 5.19 14.05 -2.85
N MET A 90 4.07 13.33 -2.89
CA MET A 90 4.00 12.07 -3.62
C MET A 90 3.67 12.37 -5.09
N LYS A 91 4.65 12.16 -5.97
CA LYS A 91 4.50 12.42 -7.41
C LYS A 91 4.67 11.12 -8.18
N LEU A 92 3.72 10.83 -9.07
CA LEU A 92 3.85 9.71 -10.01
C LEU A 92 4.95 10.00 -11.06
N PRO A 93 5.66 8.98 -11.58
CA PRO A 93 6.75 9.10 -12.52
C PRO A 93 6.13 8.98 -13.92
N GLY A 94 5.69 10.10 -14.46
CA GLY A 94 4.90 10.13 -15.69
C GLY A 94 3.72 11.05 -15.45
N GLY A 95 3.81 12.25 -16.01
CA GLY A 95 2.93 13.38 -15.73
C GLY A 95 1.45 12.99 -15.72
N ARG A 96 0.70 13.55 -14.76
CA ARG A 96 -0.76 13.56 -14.65
C ARG A 96 -1.46 12.54 -15.56
N ILE A 97 -1.25 11.25 -15.30
CA ILE A 97 -2.10 10.22 -15.85
C ILE A 97 -3.40 10.32 -15.04
N ALA A 98 -4.20 11.33 -15.39
CA ALA A 98 -5.59 11.47 -14.99
C ALA A 98 -6.45 10.50 -15.80
N ILE A 99 -5.96 9.27 -16.03
CA ILE A 99 -6.87 8.17 -16.32
C ILE A 99 -7.53 7.94 -14.97
N ALA A 100 -8.70 8.57 -14.86
CA ALA A 100 -9.30 8.94 -13.61
C ALA A 100 -9.32 7.73 -12.67
N GLY A 101 -8.92 7.90 -11.41
CA GLY A 101 -9.20 6.88 -10.39
C GLY A 101 -10.68 6.43 -10.43
N ILE A 102 -11.55 7.30 -10.95
CA ILE A 102 -12.94 7.04 -11.34
C ILE A 102 -13.08 5.93 -12.39
N LEU A 103 -12.32 5.91 -13.48
CA LEU A 103 -12.36 4.83 -14.49
C LEU A 103 -11.91 3.49 -13.92
N PHE A 104 -10.84 3.49 -13.10
CA PHE A 104 -10.39 2.29 -12.41
C PHE A 104 -11.45 1.80 -11.40
N ALA A 105 -12.03 2.71 -10.62
CA ALA A 105 -13.13 2.40 -9.71
C ALA A 105 -14.37 1.89 -10.46
N ALA A 106 -14.75 2.52 -11.57
CA ALA A 106 -15.88 2.12 -12.40
C ALA A 106 -15.65 0.75 -13.04
N LEU A 107 -14.43 0.44 -13.46
CA LEU A 107 -14.06 -0.87 -13.98
C LEU A 107 -14.12 -1.96 -12.89
N VAL A 108 -13.61 -1.69 -11.69
CA VAL A 108 -13.69 -2.63 -10.55
C VAL A 108 -15.14 -2.87 -10.14
N ILE A 109 -15.94 -1.81 -10.02
CA ILE A 109 -17.37 -1.91 -9.70
C ILE A 109 -18.12 -2.66 -10.81
N GLY A 110 -17.82 -2.35 -12.07
CA GLY A 110 -18.41 -3.00 -13.24
C GLY A 110 -18.09 -4.49 -13.30
N ILE A 111 -16.86 -4.89 -12.97
CA ILE A 111 -16.46 -6.30 -12.88
C ILE A 111 -17.16 -6.98 -11.70
N PHE A 112 -17.21 -6.34 -10.53
CA PHE A 112 -17.79 -6.94 -9.33
C PHE A 112 -19.31 -7.11 -9.44
N TRP A 113 -20.03 -6.05 -9.86
CA TRP A 113 -21.46 -6.11 -10.08
C TRP A 113 -21.82 -6.90 -11.34
N GLY A 114 -21.03 -6.80 -12.42
CA GLY A 114 -21.23 -7.57 -13.64
C GLY A 114 -21.08 -9.07 -13.39
N GLY A 115 -20.00 -9.48 -12.70
CA GLY A 115 -19.80 -10.87 -12.31
C GLY A 115 -20.91 -11.39 -11.39
N SER A 116 -21.38 -10.55 -10.45
CA SER A 116 -22.51 -10.91 -9.58
C SER A 116 -23.84 -11.00 -10.30
N ALA A 117 -24.11 -10.11 -11.24
CA ALA A 117 -25.32 -10.15 -12.06
C ALA A 117 -25.33 -11.37 -12.99
N ILE A 118 -24.20 -11.67 -13.64
CA ILE A 118 -24.06 -12.85 -14.49
C ILE A 118 -24.22 -14.13 -13.67
N GLY A 119 -23.57 -14.23 -12.50
CA GLY A 119 -23.72 -15.40 -11.62
C GLY A 119 -25.15 -15.63 -11.14
N LYS A 120 -25.91 -14.54 -10.88
CA LYS A 120 -27.34 -14.62 -10.56
C LYS A 120 -28.18 -15.04 -11.78
N ALA A 121 -27.85 -14.54 -12.97
CA ALA A 121 -28.57 -14.87 -14.21
C ALA A 121 -28.31 -16.31 -14.69
N THR A 122 -27.09 -16.83 -14.51
CA THR A 122 -26.73 -18.22 -14.87
C THR A 122 -27.15 -19.25 -13.82
N GLY A 123 -27.87 -18.83 -12.76
CA GLY A 123 -28.38 -19.72 -11.72
C GLY A 123 -27.32 -20.33 -10.79
N HIS A 124 -26.04 -20.01 -11.00
CA HIS A 124 -24.92 -20.47 -10.17
C HIS A 124 -24.79 -19.71 -8.85
N TRP A 125 -25.45 -18.56 -8.72
CA TRP A 125 -25.48 -17.76 -7.49
C TRP A 125 -26.91 -17.59 -6.98
N GLN A 126 -27.28 -18.41 -6.00
CA GLN A 126 -28.59 -18.38 -5.32
C GLN A 126 -28.43 -17.71 -3.93
N ASN A 127 -28.84 -16.46 -3.78
CA ASN A 127 -28.88 -15.74 -2.47
C ASN A 127 -30.28 -15.75 -1.82
N ARG A 128 -31.25 -16.51 -2.37
CA ARG A 128 -32.59 -16.64 -1.77
C ARG A 128 -32.57 -17.76 -0.73
N LEU A 129 -32.44 -17.41 0.54
CA LEU A 129 -32.84 -18.30 1.63
C LEU A 129 -34.37 -18.22 1.78
N THR A 130 -35.05 -19.36 1.74
CA THR A 130 -36.49 -19.43 1.95
C THR A 130 -36.79 -19.37 3.45
N ALA A 131 -37.96 -18.86 3.84
CA ALA A 131 -38.37 -18.82 5.26
C ALA A 131 -38.28 -20.20 5.95
N ALA A 132 -38.49 -21.28 5.19
CA ALA A 132 -38.30 -22.66 5.65
C ALA A 132 -36.82 -23.01 5.95
N ASP A 133 -35.87 -22.49 5.17
CA ASP A 133 -34.44 -22.68 5.39
C ASP A 133 -33.95 -21.90 6.61
N TYR A 134 -34.48 -20.70 6.82
CA TYR A 134 -34.22 -19.91 8.05
C TYR A 134 -34.73 -20.64 9.30
N ALA A 135 -35.95 -21.19 9.26
CA ALA A 135 -36.52 -21.93 10.39
C ALA A 135 -35.68 -23.18 10.73
N ARG A 136 -35.12 -23.86 9.73
CA ARG A 136 -34.28 -25.06 9.91
C ARG A 136 -32.89 -24.74 10.47
N LEU A 137 -32.32 -23.58 10.17
CA LEU A 137 -31.00 -23.16 10.66
C LEU A 137 -31.04 -22.60 12.09
N LEU A 138 -32.14 -21.97 12.50
CA LEU A 138 -32.32 -21.42 13.85
C LEU A 138 -32.78 -22.46 14.89
N GLN A 139 -33.13 -23.67 14.46
CA GLN A 139 -33.52 -24.79 15.32
C GLN A 139 -32.36 -25.74 15.70
N LYS A 140 -31.13 -25.45 15.27
CA LYS A 140 -29.90 -26.13 15.71
C LYS A 140 -29.19 -25.31 16.78
#